data_AF-A0A3B9R0Y9-F1
#
_entry.id   AF-A0A3B9R0Y9-F1
#
_cell.length_a   1.000
_cell.length_b   1.000
_cell.length_c   1.000
_cell.angle_alpha   90.00
_cell.angle_beta   90.00
_cell.angle_gamma   90.00
#
_symmetry.space_group_name_H-M   'P 1'
#
loop_
_entity.id
_entity.type
_entity.pdbx_description
1 polymer ?
#
loop_
_entity_poly.entity_id
_entity_poly.type
_entity_poly.pdbx_seq_one_letter_code
_entity_poly.pdbx_strand_id
1 'polypeptide(L)'
;MFTGAVSDAIAAEMAPKAVACYGSAGSACLMHTRVLHGSAPNLSNAPRTLFICEYLAEDSYPLHANHIPSKYMYEVVRGKATGRVRCSNYEMAFPEMPTGASFFEQQAKA
;
A
#
# COMPACT_ATOMS: atom_id res chain seq x y z
N MET A 1 5.93 15.15 8.04
CA MET A 1 5.94 14.77 6.62
C MET A 1 5.84 13.25 6.54
N PHE A 2 4.86 12.71 5.82
CA PHE A 2 4.81 11.27 5.57
C PHE A 2 5.70 10.97 4.35
N THR A 3 6.78 10.23 4.56
CA THR A 3 7.78 9.93 3.52
C THR A 3 7.62 8.53 2.93
N GLY A 4 6.63 7.76 3.38
CA GLY A 4 6.50 6.34 3.03
C GLY A 4 7.62 5.47 3.61
N ALA A 5 8.36 5.96 4.62
CA ALA A 5 9.39 5.22 5.33
C ALA A 5 9.12 5.23 6.84
N VAL A 6 9.56 4.18 7.53
CA VAL A 6 9.66 4.17 9.00
C VAL A 6 11.00 4.78 9.41
N SER A 7 11.14 5.17 10.68
CA SER A 7 12.42 5.66 11.20
C SER A 7 13.49 4.57 11.20
N ASP A 8 14.77 4.96 11.17
CA ASP A 8 15.90 4.02 11.22
C ASP A 8 15.87 3.12 12.46
N ALA A 9 15.41 3.64 13.60
CA ALA A 9 15.25 2.86 14.82
C ALA A 9 14.24 1.71 14.63
N ILE A 10 13.09 1.99 14.01
CA ILE A 10 12.08 0.97 13.71
C ILE A 10 12.58 0.01 12.63
N ALA A 11 13.28 0.52 11.60
CA ALA A 11 13.88 -0.32 10.58
C ALA A 11 14.88 -1.31 11.18
N ALA A 12 15.77 -0.85 12.06
CA ALA A 12 16.75 -1.69 12.75
C ALA A 12 16.09 -2.71 13.69
N GLU A 13 15.03 -2.31 14.40
CA GLU A 13 14.28 -3.22 15.29
C GLU A 13 13.56 -4.32 14.52
N MET A 14 13.03 -4.01 13.32
CA MET A 14 12.21 -4.92 12.54
C MET A 14 13.02 -5.76 11.56
N ALA A 15 14.19 -5.32 11.13
CA ALA A 15 15.10 -6.06 10.24
C ALA A 15 15.33 -7.53 10.66
N PRO A 16 15.64 -7.87 11.93
CA PRO A 16 15.83 -9.27 12.33
C PRO A 16 14.54 -10.10 12.33
N LYS A 17 13.36 -9.45 12.31
CA LYS A 17 12.04 -10.10 12.25
C LYS A 17 11.52 -10.22 10.82
N ALA A 18 12.21 -9.63 9.85
CA ALA A 18 11.77 -9.59 8.46
C ALA A 18 11.78 -11.00 7.86
N VAL A 19 10.70 -11.34 7.15
CA VAL A 19 10.57 -12.60 6.41
C VAL A 19 10.61 -12.30 4.93
N ALA A 20 11.51 -12.96 4.21
CA ALA A 20 11.61 -12.79 2.77
C ALA A 20 10.41 -13.43 2.06
N CYS A 21 9.77 -12.67 1.17
CA CYS A 21 8.65 -13.12 0.35
C CYS A 21 9.12 -13.22 -1.11
N TYR A 22 9.45 -14.44 -1.55
CA TYR A 22 9.86 -14.75 -2.91
C TYR A 22 8.73 -15.43 -3.70
N GLY A 23 8.77 -15.31 -5.02
CA GLY A 23 7.86 -16.01 -5.92
C GLY A 23 8.37 -15.97 -7.36
N SER A 24 8.07 -17.00 -8.13
CA SER A 24 8.31 -17.01 -9.58
C SER A 24 7.28 -16.13 -10.29
N ALA A 25 7.48 -15.85 -11.58
CA ALA A 25 6.48 -15.18 -12.41
C ALA A 25 5.11 -15.88 -12.28
N GLY A 26 4.04 -15.09 -12.12
CA GLY A 26 2.69 -15.59 -11.86
C GLY A 26 2.34 -15.84 -10.39
N SER A 27 3.31 -15.75 -9.47
CA SER A 27 3.03 -15.81 -8.03
C SER A 27 2.33 -14.53 -7.55
N ALA A 28 1.46 -14.66 -6.55
CA ALA A 28 0.78 -13.54 -5.91
C ALA A 28 1.15 -13.46 -4.43
N CYS A 29 1.40 -12.23 -3.95
CA CYS A 29 1.54 -11.93 -2.52
C CYS A 29 0.27 -11.20 -2.05
N LEU A 30 -0.45 -11.80 -1.11
CA LEU A 30 -1.60 -11.17 -0.46
C LEU A 30 -1.11 -10.49 0.83
N MET A 31 -1.18 -9.17 0.87
CA MET A 31 -0.71 -8.38 2.00
C MET A 31 -1.77 -7.40 2.48
N HIS A 32 -1.91 -7.28 3.79
CA HIS A 32 -2.71 -6.23 4.38
C HIS A 32 -1.95 -4.90 4.28
N THR A 33 -2.62 -3.80 3.94
CA THR A 33 -2.00 -2.48 3.65
C THR A 33 -1.17 -1.90 4.79
N ARG A 34 -1.43 -2.35 6.03
CA ARG A 34 -0.70 -1.93 7.25
C ARG A 34 0.51 -2.81 7.60
N VAL A 35 0.80 -3.85 6.83
CA VAL A 35 1.98 -4.70 7.09
C VAL A 35 3.24 -3.88 6.80
N LEU A 36 4.15 -3.79 7.76
CA LEU A 36 5.47 -3.21 7.50
C LEU A 36 6.19 -4.09 6.48
N HIS A 37 6.54 -3.49 5.35
CA HIS A 37 7.21 -4.16 4.25
C HIS A 37 8.23 -3.22 3.62
N GLY A 38 9.17 -3.81 2.89
CA GLY A 38 10.21 -3.09 2.19
C GLY A 38 10.95 -4.02 1.24
N SER A 39 11.90 -3.48 0.49
CA SER A 39 12.74 -4.29 -0.39
C SER A 39 14.15 -3.75 -0.44
N ALA A 40 15.13 -4.65 -0.55
CA ALA A 40 16.47 -4.26 -0.93
C ALA A 40 16.50 -3.73 -2.39
N PRO A 41 17.53 -2.95 -2.76
CA PRO A 41 17.75 -2.50 -4.13
C PRO A 41 17.78 -3.68 -5.11
N ASN A 42 17.27 -3.47 -6.33
CA ASN A 42 17.41 -4.45 -7.40
C ASN A 42 18.84 -4.39 -7.96
N LEU A 43 19.63 -5.42 -7.68
CA LEU A 43 21.02 -5.54 -8.15
C LEU A 43 21.17 -6.37 -9.43
N SER A 44 20.07 -6.80 -10.04
CA SER A 44 20.09 -7.59 -11.28
C SER A 44 20.11 -6.70 -12.53
N ASN A 45 20.38 -7.30 -13.69
CA ASN A 45 20.32 -6.64 -15.00
C ASN A 45 18.90 -6.63 -15.62
N ALA A 46 17.89 -7.07 -14.87
CA ALA A 46 16.50 -7.17 -15.33
C ALA A 46 15.55 -6.39 -14.40
N PRO A 47 14.48 -5.79 -14.92
CA PRO A 47 13.49 -5.13 -14.08
C PRO A 47 12.72 -6.14 -13.22
N ARG A 48 12.45 -5.79 -11.96
CA ARG A 48 11.54 -6.53 -11.08
C ARG A 48 10.13 -5.95 -11.24
N THR A 49 9.41 -6.43 -12.25
CA THR A 49 8.05 -5.94 -12.56
C THR A 49 7.03 -6.51 -11.59
N LEU A 50 6.09 -5.67 -11.16
CA LEU A 50 4.99 -6.03 -10.28
C LEU A 50 3.68 -5.52 -10.87
N PHE A 51 2.62 -6.31 -10.71
CA PHE A 51 1.25 -5.87 -10.94
C PHE A 51 0.56 -5.77 -9.58
N ILE A 52 0.14 -4.56 -9.21
CA ILE A 52 -0.45 -4.28 -7.90
C ILE A 52 -1.95 -4.05 -8.08
N CYS A 53 -2.75 -4.79 -7.33
CA CYS A 53 -4.20 -4.58 -7.22
C CYS A 53 -4.56 -4.39 -5.76
N GLU A 54 -5.33 -3.34 -5.50
CA GLU A 54 -5.88 -3.08 -4.18
C GLU A 54 -7.36 -3.47 -4.18
N TYR A 55 -7.78 -4.09 -3.07
CA TYR A 55 -9.17 -4.45 -2.83
C TYR A 55 -9.58 -3.94 -1.46
N LEU A 56 -10.83 -3.50 -1.38
CA LEU A 56 -11.48 -3.09 -0.15
C LEU A 56 -12.83 -3.80 -0.03
N ALA A 57 -13.31 -3.95 1.20
CA ALA A 57 -14.67 -4.43 1.42
C ALA A 57 -15.67 -3.42 0.85
N GLU A 58 -16.77 -3.87 0.26
CA GLU A 58 -17.76 -2.97 -0.37
C GLU A 58 -18.30 -1.90 0.57
N ASP A 59 -18.39 -2.18 1.87
CA ASP A 59 -18.82 -1.25 2.90
C ASP A 59 -17.69 -0.36 3.47
N SER A 60 -16.47 -0.44 2.93
CA SER A 60 -15.30 0.33 3.36
C SER A 60 -15.08 1.54 2.46
N TYR A 61 -15.48 2.73 2.90
CA TYR A 61 -15.34 3.95 2.11
C TYR A 61 -14.07 4.74 2.47
N PRO A 62 -13.43 5.41 1.49
CA PRO A 62 -12.28 6.26 1.74
C PRO A 62 -12.68 7.47 2.59
N LEU A 63 -11.85 7.80 3.58
CA LEU A 63 -12.03 8.99 4.42
C LEU A 63 -11.38 10.25 3.84
N HIS A 64 -10.55 10.11 2.81
CA HIS A 64 -9.85 11.21 2.16
C HIS A 64 -9.69 10.95 0.66
N ALA A 65 -9.36 11.99 -0.10
CA ALA A 65 -9.15 11.90 -1.54
C ALA A 65 -8.03 10.89 -1.88
N ASN A 66 -8.27 10.03 -2.87
CA ASN A 66 -7.25 9.17 -3.43
C ASN A 66 -6.40 9.96 -4.44
N HIS A 67 -5.10 10.04 -4.22
CA HIS A 67 -4.15 10.74 -5.08
C HIS A 67 -3.86 10.00 -6.40
N ILE A 68 -4.22 8.70 -6.50
CA ILE A 68 -4.11 7.88 -7.72
C ILE A 68 -5.50 7.28 -7.99
N PRO A 69 -6.46 8.06 -8.51
CA PRO A 69 -7.80 7.55 -8.77
C PRO A 69 -7.77 6.45 -9.84
N SER A 70 -8.52 5.38 -9.61
CA SER A 70 -8.69 4.29 -10.56
C SER A 70 -10.09 4.35 -11.18
N LYS A 71 -10.20 4.08 -12.48
CA LYS A 71 -11.51 3.92 -13.15
C LYS A 71 -12.31 2.71 -12.63
N TYR A 72 -11.64 1.78 -11.95
CA TYR A 72 -12.24 0.59 -11.36
C TYR A 72 -12.61 0.78 -9.88
N MET A 73 -12.42 1.99 -9.34
CA MET A 73 -12.77 2.28 -7.95
C MET A 73 -14.27 2.02 -7.73
N TYR A 74 -14.59 1.28 -6.66
CA TYR A 74 -15.95 0.82 -6.31
C TYR A 74 -16.59 -0.24 -7.22
N GLU A 75 -15.84 -0.82 -8.16
CA GLU A 75 -16.34 -1.99 -8.89
C GLU A 75 -16.46 -3.20 -7.96
N VAL A 76 -17.68 -3.76 -7.86
CA VAL A 76 -17.92 -4.97 -7.05
C VAL A 76 -17.48 -6.20 -7.84
N VAL A 77 -16.27 -6.66 -7.57
CA VAL A 77 -15.70 -7.87 -8.22
C VAL A 77 -16.24 -9.19 -7.65
N ARG A 78 -16.81 -9.16 -6.43
CA ARG A 78 -17.44 -10.32 -5.78
C ARG A 78 -18.46 -9.88 -4.73
N GLY A 79 -19.63 -10.51 -4.73
CA GLY A 79 -20.72 -10.20 -3.78
C GLY A 79 -21.77 -9.28 -4.40
N LYS A 80 -22.30 -8.33 -3.62
CA LYS A 80 -23.32 -7.37 -4.05
C LYS A 80 -23.06 -6.01 -3.43
N ALA A 81 -23.45 -4.94 -4.13
CA ALA A 81 -23.52 -3.61 -3.55
C ALA A 81 -24.59 -3.59 -2.45
N THR A 82 -24.24 -3.14 -1.25
CA THR A 82 -25.14 -3.03 -0.10
C THR A 82 -25.58 -1.60 0.15
N GLY A 83 -24.84 -0.60 -0.35
CA GLY A 83 -25.14 0.81 -0.12
C GLY A 83 -24.93 1.23 1.34
N ARG A 84 -24.12 0.48 2.09
CA ARG A 84 -23.80 0.75 3.49
C ARG A 84 -22.37 1.25 3.61
N VAL A 85 -22.14 2.10 4.59
CA VAL A 85 -20.80 2.48 5.05
C VAL A 85 -20.57 1.88 6.42
N ARG A 86 -19.49 1.12 6.58
CA ARG A 86 -19.06 0.57 7.87
C ARG A 86 -18.17 1.59 8.57
N CYS A 87 -18.62 2.04 9.73
CA CYS A 87 -17.90 2.99 10.58
C CYS A 87 -17.35 2.29 11.84
N SER A 88 -16.24 2.82 12.36
CA SER A 88 -15.69 2.46 13.68
C SER A 88 -15.32 3.75 14.43
N ASN A 89 -15.27 3.69 15.76
CA ASN A 89 -14.89 4.83 16.58
C ASN A 89 -13.36 4.95 16.63
N TYR A 90 -12.77 5.85 15.84
CA TYR A 90 -11.35 6.15 15.85
C TYR A 90 -11.06 7.55 15.32
N GLU A 91 -9.86 8.04 15.64
CA GLU A 91 -9.35 9.31 15.14
C GLU A 91 -7.98 9.09 14.48
N MET A 92 -7.71 9.84 13.41
CA MET A 92 -6.42 9.85 12.75
C MET A 92 -6.13 11.24 12.17
N ALA A 93 -4.85 11.60 12.07
CA ALA A 93 -4.46 12.78 11.32
C ALA A 93 -4.77 12.58 9.82
N PHE A 94 -5.15 13.66 9.14
CA PHE A 94 -5.28 13.64 7.68
C PHE A 94 -3.92 13.32 7.04
N PRO A 95 -3.88 12.41 6.05
CA PRO A 95 -2.65 12.17 5.33
C PRO A 95 -2.30 13.39 4.47
N GLU A 96 -1.00 13.67 4.37
CA GLU A 96 -0.49 14.66 3.42
C GLU A 96 -0.75 14.16 1.99
N MET A 97 -1.23 15.03 1.10
CA MET A 97 -1.46 14.67 -0.31
C MET A 97 -0.15 14.77 -1.08
N PRO A 98 0.35 13.66 -1.68
CA PRO A 98 1.49 13.70 -2.56
C PRO A 98 1.25 14.62 -3.75
N THR A 99 2.27 15.37 -4.15
CA THR A 99 2.27 16.13 -5.42
C THR A 99 2.74 15.29 -6.61
N GLY A 100 3.49 14.20 -6.34
CA GLY A 100 3.96 13.23 -7.32
C GLY A 100 3.00 12.04 -7.47
N ALA A 101 3.03 11.38 -8.62
CA ALA A 101 2.12 10.27 -8.93
C ALA A 101 2.52 8.96 -8.25
N SER A 102 3.76 8.86 -7.72
CA SER A 102 4.31 7.64 -7.16
C SER A 102 4.91 7.88 -5.79
N PHE A 103 4.62 6.99 -4.84
CA PHE A 103 5.28 7.00 -3.53
C PHE A 103 6.80 6.80 -3.64
N PHE A 104 7.30 6.18 -4.71
CA PHE A 104 8.74 6.06 -4.97
C PHE A 104 9.40 7.44 -5.17
N GLU A 105 8.70 8.41 -5.75
CA GLU A 105 9.21 9.78 -5.89
C GLU A 105 9.31 10.50 -4.54
N GLN A 106 8.47 10.13 -3.57
CA GLN A 106 8.54 10.66 -2.21
C GLN A 106 9.67 10.00 -1.42
N GLN A 107 9.82 8.67 -1.54
CA GLN A 107 10.89 7.91 -0.88
C GLN A 107 12.28 8.30 -1.41
N ALA A 108 12.42 8.61 -2.69
CA ALA A 108 13.68 9.06 -3.28
C ALA A 108 14.19 10.42 -2.75
N LYS A 109 13.32 11.20 -2.09
CA LYS A 109 13.65 12.52 -1.51
C LYS A 109 13.93 12.46 0.01
N ALA A 110 13.69 11.31 0.64
CA ALA A 110 13.79 11.10 2.08
C ALA A 110 15.22 10.74 2.51
#